data_AF-W9DMK5-F1
#
_entry.id   AF-W9DMK5-F1
#
_cell.length_a   1.000
_cell.length_b   1.000
_cell.length_c   1.000
_cell.angle_alpha   90.00
_cell.angle_beta   90.00
_cell.angle_gamma   90.00
#
_symmetry.space_group_name_H-M   'P 1'
#
loop_
_entity.id
_entity.type
_entity.pdbx_description
1 polymer ?
#
loop_
_entity_poly.entity_id
_entity_poly.type
_entity_poly.pdbx_seq_one_letter_code
_entity_poly.pdbx_strand_id
1 'polypeptide(L)'
;MSLADQIEALARSATAEVADASHRFSAAQRDLDLAMTEHRRTAAQSETDRLRAQLEHEADAADALPGIMLPADMADASPHLPPPNA
;
A
#
# COMPACT_ATOMS: atom_id res chain seq x y z
N MET A 1 42.83 -0.16 -43.57
CA MET A 1 41.76 -0.57 -42.66
C MET A 1 40.52 -0.87 -43.49
N SER A 2 39.96 -2.07 -43.39
CA SER A 2 38.82 -2.50 -44.20
C SER A 2 37.51 -1.86 -43.72
N LEU A 3 36.49 -1.82 -44.59
CA LEU A 3 35.13 -1.44 -44.20
C LEU A 3 34.57 -2.42 -43.13
N ALA A 4 34.93 -3.70 -43.24
CA ALA A 4 34.55 -4.72 -42.27
C ALA A 4 35.10 -4.39 -40.86
N ASP A 5 36.39 -4.01 -40.77
CA ASP A 5 37.03 -3.62 -39.51
C ASP A 5 36.36 -2.39 -38.88
N GLN A 6 35.90 -1.44 -39.71
CA GLN A 6 35.21 -0.23 -39.25
C GLN A 6 33.82 -0.54 -38.70
N ILE A 7 33.07 -1.43 -39.37
CA ILE A 7 31.76 -1.90 -38.89
C ILE A 7 31.93 -2.65 -37.57
N GLU A 8 32.93 -3.52 -37.47
CA GLU A 8 33.20 -4.28 -36.24
C GLU A 8 33.59 -3.35 -35.08
N ALA A 9 34.44 -2.36 -35.33
CA ALA A 9 34.82 -1.37 -34.32
C ALA A 9 33.61 -0.57 -33.82
N LEU A 10 32.74 -0.12 -34.72
CA LEU A 10 31.52 0.61 -34.39
C LEU A 10 30.52 -0.27 -33.61
N ALA A 11 30.34 -1.52 -34.01
CA ALA A 11 29.46 -2.44 -33.31
C ALA A 11 29.96 -2.72 -31.88
N ARG A 12 31.28 -2.86 -31.70
CA ARG A 12 31.90 -3.06 -30.38
C ARG A 12 31.73 -1.84 -29.49
N SER A 13 31.93 -0.63 -30.02
CA SER A 13 31.76 0.60 -29.22
C SER A 13 30.30 0.78 -28.80
N ALA A 14 29.35 0.61 -29.73
CA ALA A 14 27.93 0.73 -29.42
C ALA A 14 27.48 -0.31 -28.37
N THR A 15 27.99 -1.55 -28.46
CA THR A 15 27.68 -2.58 -27.47
C THR A 15 28.24 -2.23 -26.09
N ALA A 16 29.45 -1.67 -26.02
CA ALA A 16 30.07 -1.23 -24.76
C ALA A 16 29.28 -0.08 -24.12
N GLU A 17 28.80 0.87 -24.92
CA GLU A 17 27.97 1.99 -24.45
C GLU A 17 26.63 1.51 -23.88
N VAL A 18 25.97 0.55 -24.53
CA VAL A 18 24.71 -0.03 -24.05
C VAL A 18 24.93 -0.80 -22.73
N ALA A 19 26.03 -1.55 -22.62
CA ALA A 19 26.36 -2.26 -21.39
C ALA A 19 26.60 -1.28 -20.23
N ASP A 20 27.38 -0.22 -20.45
CA ASP A 20 27.61 0.83 -19.46
C ASP A 20 26.32 1.52 -19.02
N ALA A 21 25.48 1.92 -19.98
CA ALA A 21 24.18 2.53 -19.70
C ALA A 21 23.27 1.59 -18.87
N SER A 22 23.27 0.29 -19.19
CA SER A 22 22.51 -0.73 -18.46
C SER A 22 23.01 -0.90 -17.03
N HIS A 23 24.33 -0.86 -16.82
CA HIS A 23 24.93 -0.90 -15.49
C HIS A 23 24.55 0.33 -14.66
N ARG A 24 24.65 1.53 -15.23
CA ARG A 24 24.26 2.79 -14.57
C ARG A 24 22.78 2.83 -14.22
N PHE A 25 21.90 2.41 -15.15
CA PHE A 25 20.47 2.31 -14.90
C PHE A 25 20.17 1.35 -13.74
N SER A 26 20.77 0.16 -13.77
CA SER A 26 20.55 -0.84 -12.72
C SER A 26 21.05 -0.37 -11.34
N ALA A 27 22.14 0.40 -11.31
CA ALA A 27 22.61 1.03 -10.08
C ALA A 27 21.62 2.07 -9.55
N ALA A 28 21.20 3.01 -10.40
CA ALA A 28 20.22 4.03 -10.04
C ALA A 28 18.88 3.44 -9.58
N GLN A 29 18.45 2.33 -10.20
CA GLN A 29 17.23 1.62 -9.80
C GLN A 29 17.34 1.03 -8.39
N ARG A 30 18.49 0.43 -8.05
CA ARG A 30 18.74 -0.09 -6.68
C ARG A 30 18.80 1.03 -5.66
N ASP A 31 19.45 2.14 -5.99
CA ASP A 31 19.57 3.30 -5.10
C ASP A 31 18.18 3.91 -4.84
N LEU A 32 17.34 3.99 -5.87
CA LEU A 32 15.95 4.46 -5.74
C LEU A 32 15.12 3.51 -4.86
N ASP A 33 15.24 2.20 -5.04
CA ASP A 33 14.51 1.23 -4.22
C ASP A 33 14.91 1.30 -2.74
N LEU A 34 16.21 1.47 -2.47
CA LEU A 34 16.72 1.71 -1.11
C LEU A 34 16.15 3.02 -0.53
N ALA A 35 16.19 4.12 -1.30
CA ALA A 35 15.66 5.40 -0.86
C ALA A 35 14.15 5.36 -0.59
N MET A 36 13.38 4.67 -1.43
CA MET A 36 11.93 4.49 -1.25
C MET A 36 11.61 3.58 -0.07
N THR A 37 12.40 2.54 0.17
CA THR A 37 12.25 1.66 1.33
C THR A 37 12.56 2.40 2.61
N GLU A 38 13.63 3.18 2.63
CA GLU A 38 13.97 4.01 3.78
C GLU A 38 12.91 5.09 4.00
N HIS A 39 12.46 5.78 2.95
CA HIS A 39 11.37 6.73 3.04
C HIS A 39 10.10 6.08 3.60
N ARG A 40 9.71 4.88 3.17
CA ARG A 40 8.55 4.18 3.76
C ARG A 40 8.75 3.85 5.25
N ARG A 41 9.98 3.60 5.68
CA ARG A 41 10.32 3.32 7.09
C ARG A 41 10.30 4.59 7.95
N THR A 42 10.88 5.69 7.44
CA THR A 42 11.06 6.94 8.20
C THR A 42 10.01 8.00 7.91
N ALA A 43 9.21 7.86 6.87
CA ALA A 43 8.06 8.71 6.63
C ALA A 43 7.19 8.62 7.87
N ALA A 44 7.12 9.72 8.61
CA ALA A 44 6.15 9.89 9.65
C ALA A 44 4.80 9.57 9.01
N GLN A 45 4.05 8.62 9.60
CA GLN A 45 2.68 8.36 9.19
C GLN A 45 2.00 9.71 8.98
N SER A 46 1.43 9.91 7.80
CA SER A 46 0.68 11.11 7.49
C SER A 46 -0.31 11.35 8.62
N GLU A 47 -0.54 12.60 9.00
CA GLU A 47 -1.54 12.95 10.02
C GLU A 47 -2.89 12.27 9.71
N THR A 48 -3.23 12.14 8.43
CA THR A 48 -4.40 11.41 7.94
C THR A 48 -4.36 9.91 8.23
N ASP A 49 -3.21 9.25 8.13
CA ASP A 49 -3.09 7.81 8.41
C ASP A 49 -3.14 7.53 9.91
N ARG A 50 -2.57 8.41 10.73
CA ARG A 50 -2.74 8.36 12.19
C ARG A 50 -4.20 8.54 12.58
N LEU A 51 -4.87 9.53 11.99
CA LEU A 51 -6.28 9.82 12.25
C LEU A 51 -7.16 8.64 11.81
N ARG A 52 -6.87 8.00 10.68
CA ARG A 52 -7.59 6.80 10.23
C ARG A 52 -7.45 5.65 11.22
N ALA A 53 -6.22 5.34 11.64
CA ALA A 53 -5.96 4.27 12.60
C ALA A 53 -6.63 4.54 13.96
N GLN A 54 -6.69 5.80 14.39
CA GLN A 54 -7.37 6.19 15.62
C GLN A 54 -8.90 6.03 15.51
N LEU A 55 -9.48 6.46 14.39
CA LEU A 55 -10.92 6.31 14.15
C LEU A 55 -11.34 4.83 14.04
N GLU A 56 -10.51 3.99 13.42
CA GLU A 56 -10.74 2.55 13.33
C GLU A 56 -10.71 1.91 14.73
N HIS A 57 -9.73 2.28 15.55
CA HIS A 57 -9.66 1.82 16.94
C HIS A 57 -10.85 2.28 17.78
N GLU A 58 -11.31 3.52 17.60
CA GLU A 58 -12.49 4.07 18.29
C GLU A 58 -13.79 3.38 17.84
N ALA A 59 -13.91 3.04 16.55
CA ALA A 59 -15.05 2.30 16.03
C ALA A 59 -15.09 0.86 16.60
N ASP A 60 -13.95 0.16 16.61
CA ASP A 60 -13.84 -1.17 17.22
C ASP A 60 -14.21 -1.14 18.72
N ALA A 61 -13.79 -0.08 19.43
CA ALA A 61 -14.14 0.11 20.83
C ALA A 61 -15.64 0.38 21.03
N ALA A 62 -16.27 1.15 20.12
CA ALA A 62 -17.71 1.41 20.16
C ALA A 62 -18.54 0.15 19.88
N ASP A 63 -18.13 -0.68 18.91
CA ASP A 63 -18.79 -1.95 18.60
C ASP A 63 -18.65 -2.97 19.73
N ALA A 64 -17.57 -2.89 20.52
CA ALA A 64 -17.36 -3.73 21.70
C ALA A 64 -18.16 -3.29 22.94
N LEU A 65 -18.81 -2.12 22.92
CA LEU A 65 -19.66 -1.70 24.03
C LEU A 65 -20.94 -2.56 24.08
N PRO A 66 -21.39 -2.99 25.27
CA PRO A 66 -22.65 -3.70 25.41
C PRO A 66 -23.78 -2.86 24.82
N GLY A 67 -24.47 -3.39 23.81
CA GLY A 67 -25.58 -2.71 23.15
C GLY A 67 -26.59 -2.25 24.20
N ILE A 68 -26.74 -0.93 24.35
CA ILE A 68 -27.82 -0.36 25.15
C ILE A 68 -29.09 -0.69 24.38
N MET A 69 -29.92 -1.59 24.91
CA MET A 69 -31.23 -1.86 24.32
C MET A 69 -31.97 -0.53 24.22
N LEU A 70 -32.29 -0.13 23.00
CA LEU A 70 -33.10 1.05 22.79
C LEU A 70 -34.54 0.70 23.24
N PRO A 71 -35.33 1.67 23.70
CA PRO A 71 -36.73 1.42 24.08
C PRO A 71 -37.56 0.75 22.97
N ALA A 72 -37.17 0.92 21.71
CA ALA A 72 -37.74 0.21 20.56
C ALA A 72 -37.43 -1.30 20.57
N ASP A 73 -36.20 -1.70 20.92
CA ASP A 73 -35.79 -3.11 21.02
C ASP A 73 -36.48 -3.82 22.19
N MET A 74 -36.85 -3.09 23.24
CA MET A 74 -37.63 -3.62 24.37
C MET A 74 -39.12 -3.84 24.03
N ALA A 75 -39.65 -3.18 22.99
CA ALA A 75 -41.03 -3.36 22.57
C ALA A 75 -41.25 -4.72 21.85
N ASP A 76 -40.26 -5.18 21.08
CA ASP A 76 -40.28 -6.50 20.41
C ASP A 76 -40.06 -7.66 21.39
N ALA A 77 -39.44 -7.42 22.54
CA ALA A 77 -39.29 -8.39 23.63
C ALA A 77 -40.46 -8.35 24.64
N SER A 78 -41.49 -7.54 24.37
CA SER A 78 -42.62 -7.37 25.29
C SER A 78 -43.41 -8.68 25.46
N PRO A 79 -43.62 -9.16 26.70
CA PRO A 79 -44.36 -10.41 26.98
C PRO A 79 -45.87 -10.32 26.67
N HIS A 80 -46.33 -9.19 26.12
CA HIS A 80 -47.72 -8.93 25.74
C HIS A 80 -47.96 -8.99 24.23
N LEU A 81 -46.95 -9.37 23.43
CA LEU A 81 -47.17 -9.61 22.01
C LEU A 81 -48.00 -10.89 21.81
N PRO A 82 -49.09 -10.86 21.01
CA PRO A 82 -49.83 -12.06 20.67
C PRO A 82 -48.91 -13.03 19.90
N PRO A 83 -49.02 -14.35 20.12
CA PRO A 83 -48.15 -15.31 19.45
C PRO A 83 -48.29 -15.18 17.94
N PRO A 84 -47.20 -15.32 17.17
CA PRO A 84 -47.28 -15.31 15.72
C PRO A 84 -48.19 -16.45 15.27
N ASN A 85 -49.26 -16.09 14.54
CA ASN A 85 -50.17 -17.08 13.97
C ASN A 85 -49.36 -18.01 13.05
N ALA A 86 -49.48 -19.31 13.31
CA ALA A 86 -48.87 -20.40 12.55
C ALA A 86 -49.40 -20.49 11.11
#